data_AF-W7BKT2-F1
#
_entry.id   AF-W7BKT2-F1
#
_cell.length_a   1.000
_cell.length_b   1.000
_cell.length_c   1.000
_cell.angle_alpha   90.00
_cell.angle_beta   90.00
_cell.angle_gamma   90.00
#
_symmetry.space_group_name_H-M   'P 1'
#
loop_
_entity.id
_entity.type
_entity.pdbx_description
1 polymer ?
#
loop_
_entity_poly.entity_id
_entity_poly.type
_entity_poly.pdbx_seq_one_letter_code
_entity_poly.pdbx_strand_id
1 'polypeptide(L)'
;MKKKRRAGYVYKILLTVALLVGLVIAVQPGVYAKSVPHLEKFDINSITGKRTFVSSKSMTVPNNAYWSYTTTDVVSKSWNYTRYLNKIHYYDSNTKKYYH
;
A
#
# COMPACT_ATOMS: atom_id res chain seq x y z
N MET A 1 -54.54 13.85 -8.69
CA MET A 1 -53.30 13.42 -9.40
C MET A 1 -51.97 13.94 -8.83
N LYS A 2 -51.90 15.09 -8.12
CA LYS A 2 -50.61 15.66 -7.64
C LYS A 2 -49.90 14.86 -6.51
N LYS A 3 -50.64 14.17 -5.62
CA LYS A 3 -50.06 13.40 -4.50
C LYS A 3 -49.27 12.14 -4.94
N LYS A 4 -49.77 11.39 -5.94
CA LYS A 4 -49.07 10.19 -6.46
C LYS A 4 -47.72 10.52 -7.11
N ARG A 5 -47.61 11.67 -7.80
CA ARG A 5 -46.33 12.15 -8.36
C ARG A 5 -45.32 12.51 -7.27
N ARG A 6 -45.74 13.20 -6.19
CA ARG A 6 -44.85 13.54 -5.06
C ARG A 6 -44.31 12.30 -4.35
N ALA A 7 -45.14 11.28 -4.13
CA ALA A 7 -44.72 10.02 -3.51
C ALA A 7 -43.64 9.29 -4.34
N GLY A 8 -43.75 9.31 -5.68
CA GLY A 8 -42.74 8.71 -6.57
C GLY A 8 -41.38 9.43 -6.53
N TYR A 9 -41.36 10.76 -6.36
CA TYR A 9 -40.11 11.50 -6.20
C TYR A 9 -39.44 11.23 -4.85
N VAL A 10 -40.22 11.14 -3.77
CA VAL A 10 -39.71 10.80 -2.43
C VAL A 10 -39.06 9.41 -2.43
N TYR A 11 -39.70 8.43 -3.07
CA TYR A 11 -39.13 7.08 -3.20
C TYR A 11 -37.81 7.09 -3.96
N LYS A 12 -37.72 7.83 -5.07
CA LYS A 12 -36.47 7.97 -5.82
C LYS A 12 -35.37 8.60 -4.98
N ILE A 13 -35.67 9.66 -4.23
CA ILE A 13 -34.68 10.32 -3.36
C ILE A 13 -34.18 9.36 -2.29
N LEU A 14 -35.07 8.63 -1.62
CA LEU A 14 -34.69 7.63 -0.62
C LEU A 14 -33.82 6.53 -1.22
N LEU A 15 -34.16 6.06 -2.42
CA LEU A 15 -33.37 5.06 -3.13
C LEU A 15 -31.97 5.60 -3.49
N THR A 16 -31.87 6.84 -3.97
CA THR A 16 -30.59 7.49 -4.28
C THR A 16 -29.73 7.65 -3.03
N VAL A 17 -30.33 8.05 -1.89
CA VAL A 17 -29.63 8.16 -0.62
C VAL A 17 -29.14 6.79 -0.15
N ALA A 18 -29.97 5.74 -0.24
CA ALA A 18 -29.56 4.39 0.10
C ALA A 18 -28.41 3.88 -0.79
N LEU A 19 -28.45 4.18 -2.09
CA LEU A 19 -27.36 3.88 -3.03
C LEU A 19 -26.08 4.65 -2.71
N LEU A 20 -26.16 5.94 -2.37
CA LEU A 20 -25.00 6.74 -1.99
C LEU A 20 -24.38 6.27 -0.68
N VAL A 21 -25.18 5.94 0.33
CA VAL A 21 -24.70 5.37 1.59
C VAL A 21 -24.05 4.01 1.34
N GLY A 22 -24.66 3.15 0.53
CA GLY A 22 -24.08 1.88 0.11
C GLY A 22 -22.75 2.05 -0.63
N LEU A 23 -22.64 3.07 -1.49
CA LEU A 23 -21.40 3.39 -2.21
C LEU A 23 -20.29 3.83 -1.23
N VAL A 24 -20.61 4.69 -0.26
CA VAL A 24 -19.63 5.15 0.75
C VAL A 24 -19.18 4.00 1.65
N ILE A 25 -20.08 3.10 2.05
CA ILE A 25 -19.73 1.92 2.85
C ILE A 25 -18.90 0.92 2.02
N ALA A 26 -19.21 0.75 0.72
CA ALA A 26 -18.42 -0.10 -0.18
C ALA A 26 -17.03 0.49 -0.46
N VAL A 27 -16.92 1.81 -0.48
CA VAL A 27 -15.66 2.56 -0.58
C VAL A 27 -15.02 2.66 0.82
N GLN A 28 -14.75 1.51 1.43
CA GLN A 28 -14.00 1.45 2.68
C GLN A 28 -12.56 1.97 2.45
N PRO A 29 -12.01 2.85 3.30
CA PRO A 29 -10.61 3.30 3.23
C PRO A 29 -9.58 2.15 3.24
N GLY A 30 -9.96 0.99 3.79
CA GLY A 30 -9.12 -0.22 3.81
C GLY A 30 -8.99 -0.95 2.47
N VAL A 31 -9.81 -0.61 1.47
CA VAL A 31 -9.77 -1.23 0.13
C VAL A 31 -8.78 -0.52 -0.79
N TYR A 32 -8.41 0.71 -0.47
CA TYR A 32 -7.38 1.42 -1.21
C TYR A 32 -6.02 0.86 -0.86
N ALA A 33 -5.29 0.44 -1.89
CA ALA A 33 -3.91 0.02 -1.72
C ALA A 33 -2.97 1.13 -2.20
N LYS A 34 -1.92 1.39 -1.42
CA LYS A 34 -0.86 2.34 -1.76
C LYS A 34 0.38 1.59 -2.23
N SER A 35 1.12 2.21 -3.14
CA SER A 35 2.43 1.72 -3.57
C SER A 35 3.48 2.18 -2.57
N VAL A 36 4.24 1.23 -2.03
CA VAL A 36 5.30 1.49 -1.03
C VAL A 36 6.60 0.80 -1.43
N PRO A 37 7.77 1.36 -1.06
CA PRO A 37 9.06 0.70 -1.28
C PRO A 37 9.13 -0.65 -0.56
N HIS A 38 9.53 -1.72 -1.23
CA HIS A 38 9.60 -3.07 -0.64
C HIS A 38 11.01 -3.66 -0.71
N LEU A 39 11.73 -3.43 -1.81
CA LEU A 39 13.12 -3.85 -1.94
C LEU A 39 13.98 -2.70 -2.45
N GLU A 40 15.18 -2.59 -1.91
CA GLU A 40 16.23 -1.71 -2.40
C GLU A 40 17.54 -2.48 -2.47
N LYS A 41 18.15 -2.52 -3.65
CA LYS A 41 19.46 -3.11 -3.89
C LYS A 41 20.50 -2.00 -3.98
N PHE A 42 21.59 -2.15 -3.26
CA PHE A 42 22.72 -1.25 -3.32
C PHE A 42 24.03 -2.01 -3.16
N ASP A 43 25.07 -1.49 -3.77
CA ASP A 43 26.42 -2.02 -3.69
C ASP A 43 27.26 -1.10 -2.80
N ILE A 44 28.04 -1.68 -1.88
CA ILE A 44 29.07 -0.95 -1.13
C ILE A 44 30.42 -1.35 -1.71
N ASN A 45 31.18 -0.37 -2.19
CA ASN A 45 32.53 -0.61 -2.67
C ASN A 45 33.45 -1.01 -1.50
N SER A 46 34.15 -2.14 -1.62
CA SER A 46 34.97 -2.70 -0.55
C SER A 46 36.22 -1.87 -0.24
N ILE A 47 36.65 -1.01 -1.17
CA ILE A 47 37.87 -0.19 -1.06
C ILE A 47 37.53 1.22 -0.58
N THR A 48 36.52 1.85 -1.19
CA THR A 48 36.15 3.25 -0.92
C THR A 48 35.00 3.41 0.06
N GLY A 49 34.29 2.33 0.41
CA GLY A 49 33.09 2.37 1.25
C GLY A 49 31.88 3.04 0.59
N LYS A 50 31.99 3.49 -0.67
CA LYS A 50 30.92 4.21 -1.35
C LYS A 50 29.71 3.30 -1.60
N ARG A 51 28.54 3.74 -1.14
CA ARG A 51 27.23 3.11 -1.45
C ARG A 51 26.73 3.59 -2.81
N THR A 52 26.35 2.65 -3.67
CA THR A 52 25.78 2.91 -5.00
C THR A 52 24.43 2.22 -5.10
N PHE A 53 23.39 2.96 -5.46
CA PHE A 53 22.07 2.40 -5.72
C PHE A 53 22.08 1.55 -7.00
N VAL A 54 21.44 0.38 -6.96
CA VAL A 54 21.36 -0.54 -8.10
C VAL A 54 19.93 -0.59 -8.64
N SER A 55 18.96 -0.90 -7.78
CA SER A 55 17.55 -0.96 -8.17
C SER A 55 16.64 -0.96 -6.95
N SER A 56 15.37 -0.63 -7.17
CA SER A 56 14.33 -0.79 -6.17
C SER A 56 13.11 -1.48 -6.76
N LYS A 57 12.29 -2.05 -5.89
CA LYS A 57 10.98 -2.60 -6.23
C LYS A 57 9.97 -2.12 -5.21
N SER A 58 8.85 -1.61 -5.70
CA SER A 58 7.70 -1.28 -4.87
C SER A 58 6.72 -2.44 -4.81
N MET A 59 5.91 -2.47 -3.76
CA MET A 59 4.78 -3.37 -3.63
C MET A 59 3.52 -2.59 -3.28
N THR A 60 2.38 -3.21 -3.51
CA THR A 60 1.08 -2.66 -3.15
C THR A 60 0.67 -3.18 -1.78
N VAL A 61 0.46 -2.27 -0.83
CA VAL A 61 -0.03 -2.60 0.53
C VAL A 61 -1.34 -1.87 0.81
N PRO A 62 -2.21 -2.43 1.67
CA PRO A 62 -3.39 -1.71 2.14
C PRO A 62 -3.03 -0.37 2.79
N ASN A 63 -3.88 0.64 2.65
CA ASN A 63 -3.59 2.00 3.14
C ASN A 63 -3.39 2.06 4.67
N ASN A 64 -4.05 1.15 5.37
CA ASN A 64 -3.94 0.89 6.81
C ASN A 64 -2.70 0.07 7.20
N ALA A 65 -1.73 -0.14 6.32
CA ALA A 65 -0.39 -0.56 6.73
C ALA A 65 0.44 0.68 7.10
N TYR A 66 0.83 0.83 8.37
CA TYR A 66 1.43 2.08 8.88
C TYR A 66 2.78 1.87 9.57
N TRP A 67 3.13 0.66 10.03
CA TRP A 67 4.45 0.39 10.61
C TRP A 67 5.29 -0.41 9.65
N SER A 68 6.56 -0.02 9.53
CA SER A 68 7.53 -0.75 8.73
C SER A 68 8.83 -1.00 9.48
N TYR A 69 9.43 -2.16 9.24
CA TYR A 69 10.80 -2.44 9.64
C TYR A 69 11.60 -2.92 8.43
N THR A 70 12.91 -2.75 8.48
CA THR A 70 13.81 -3.08 7.38
C THR A 70 14.75 -4.19 7.80
N THR A 71 14.91 -5.21 6.94
CA THR A 71 16.00 -6.18 7.04
C THR A 71 17.02 -5.91 5.94
N THR A 72 18.30 -6.16 6.23
CA THR A 72 19.38 -5.95 5.27
C THR A 72 20.19 -7.23 5.15
N ASP A 73 20.20 -7.82 3.96
CA ASP A 73 20.91 -9.06 3.67
C ASP A 73 22.04 -8.83 2.66
N VAL A 74 23.14 -9.59 2.79
CA VAL A 74 24.18 -9.65 1.76
C VAL A 74 23.76 -10.67 0.71
N VAL A 75 23.63 -10.23 -0.54
CA VAL A 75 23.16 -11.07 -1.65
C VAL A 75 24.29 -11.53 -2.55
N SER A 76 25.39 -10.80 -2.60
CA SER A 76 26.57 -11.16 -3.38
C SER A 76 27.80 -10.43 -2.85
N LYS A 77 28.95 -11.08 -2.91
CA LYS A 77 30.26 -10.49 -2.63
C LYS A 77 31.14 -10.66 -3.85
N SER A 78 31.80 -9.59 -4.25
CA SER A 78 32.79 -9.54 -5.31
C SER A 78 34.08 -8.91 -4.77
N TRP A 79 35.12 -8.88 -5.59
CA TRP A 79 36.44 -8.38 -5.19
C TRP A 79 36.40 -6.87 -4.85
N ASN A 80 35.56 -6.08 -5.51
CA ASN A 80 35.47 -4.62 -5.33
C ASN A 80 34.15 -4.11 -4.78
N TYR A 81 33.13 -4.96 -4.64
CA TYR A 81 31.85 -4.56 -4.04
C TYR A 81 31.19 -5.70 -3.27
N THR A 82 30.42 -5.34 -2.24
CA THR A 82 29.43 -6.21 -1.61
C THR A 82 28.05 -5.68 -1.93
N ARG A 83 27.19 -6.54 -2.48
CA ARG A 83 25.80 -6.23 -2.79
C ARG A 83 24.92 -6.55 -1.60
N TYR A 84 24.12 -5.57 -1.22
CA TYR A 84 23.14 -5.66 -0.17
C TYR A 84 21.71 -5.54 -0.74
N LEU A 85 20.78 -6.15 -0.04
CA LEU A 85 19.34 -6.04 -0.28
C LEU A 85 18.68 -5.57 1.01
N ASN A 86 18.13 -4.35 0.99
CA ASN A 86 17.18 -3.92 1.99
C ASN A 86 15.80 -4.44 1.60
N LYS A 87 15.14 -5.15 2.50
CA LYS A 87 13.73 -5.51 2.38
C LYS A 87 12.94 -4.77 3.45
N ILE A 88 11.89 -4.08 3.04
CA ILE A 88 11.01 -3.32 3.91
C ILE A 88 9.72 -4.11 4.07
N HIS A 89 9.35 -4.36 5.32
CA HIS A 89 8.16 -5.09 5.70
C HIS A 89 7.12 -4.13 6.27
N TYR A 90 5.84 -4.36 5.99
CA TYR A 90 4.74 -3.52 6.44
C TYR A 90 3.76 -4.28 7.32
N TYR A 91 3.21 -3.62 8.32
CA TYR A 91 2.23 -4.19 9.25
C TYR A 91 0.91 -3.42 9.24
N ASP A 92 -0.19 -4.17 9.25
CA ASP A 92 -1.57 -3.67 9.31
C ASP A 92 -2.19 -3.92 10.71
N SER A 93 -2.73 -2.87 11.34
CA SER A 93 -3.33 -2.86 12.70
C SER A 93 -4.65 -3.57 12.73
N ASN A 94 -5.40 -3.45 11.64
CA ASN A 94 -6.78 -3.83 11.57
C ASN A 94 -6.84 -5.33 11.30
N THR A 95 -6.04 -5.79 10.34
CA THR A 95 -5.99 -7.22 9.98
C THR A 95 -4.92 -8.00 10.75
N LYS A 96 -4.00 -7.32 11.45
CA LYS A 96 -2.85 -7.93 12.15
C LYS A 96 -1.92 -8.70 11.22
N LYS A 97 -1.92 -8.39 9.92
CA LYS A 97 -1.12 -9.06 8.89
C LYS A 97 0.19 -8.34 8.63
N TYR A 98 1.21 -9.12 8.28
CA TYR A 98 2.49 -8.64 7.77
C TYR A 98 2.54 -8.79 6.24
N TYR A 99 3.09 -7.78 5.59
CA TYR A 99 3.32 -7.71 4.15
C TYR A 99 4.84 -7.65 3.95
N HIS A 100 5.39 -8.62 3.22
CA HIS A 100 6.83 -8.82 3.15
C HIS A 100 7.43 -8.46 1.83
#